data_AF-A0A6V7LFK5-F1
#
_entry.id   AF-A0A6V7LFK5-F1
#
_cell.length_a   1.000
_cell.length_b   1.000
_cell.length_c   1.000
_cell.angle_alpha   90.00
_cell.angle_beta   90.00
_cell.angle_gamma   90.00
#
_symmetry.space_group_name_H-M   'P 1'
#
loop_
_entity.id
_entity.type
_entity.pdbx_description
1 polymer ?
#
loop_
_entity_poly.entity_id
_entity_poly.type
_entity_poly.pdbx_seq_one_letter_code
_entity_poly.pdbx_strand_id
1 'polypeptide(L)'
;DDVPINFDDETAQKDYTLVNKNQELYIEQLLERLSGKYTCRAENAVGKIESFQKITVKGKEVPQWLTSVIIFLVVLLVILVIFFSFKVHRERVMRKQLMEAGLTHFEEGALECLNPDLTVDDQAELLPYDKKWEFPRERLKF
;
A
#
# COMPACT_ATOMS: atom_id res chain seq x y z
N ASP A 1 -4.81 -39.98 -8.10
CA ASP A 1 -3.39 -39.95 -8.51
C ASP A 1 -2.51 -40.26 -7.30
N ASP A 2 -2.26 -41.55 -7.05
CA ASP A 2 -1.39 -42.00 -5.97
C ASP A 2 0.05 -42.02 -6.48
N VAL A 3 0.72 -40.86 -6.49
CA VAL A 3 2.14 -40.77 -6.82
C VAL A 3 2.94 -41.19 -5.58
N PRO A 4 3.78 -42.24 -5.67
CA PRO A 4 4.61 -42.65 -4.54
C PRO A 4 5.62 -41.56 -4.19
N ILE A 5 5.88 -41.41 -2.90
CA ILE A 5 6.87 -40.48 -2.36
C ILE A 5 8.25 -40.87 -2.92
N ASN A 6 8.94 -39.93 -3.57
CA ASN A 6 10.28 -40.14 -4.10
C ASN A 6 11.34 -39.81 -3.05
N PHE A 7 11.80 -40.82 -2.30
CA PHE A 7 12.79 -40.65 -1.24
C PHE A 7 14.19 -40.25 -1.73
N ASP A 8 14.46 -40.35 -3.04
CA ASP A 8 15.74 -39.95 -3.66
C ASP A 8 15.76 -38.47 -4.08
N ASP A 9 14.64 -37.75 -3.90
CA ASP A 9 14.55 -36.32 -4.16
C ASP A 9 15.09 -35.52 -2.96
N GLU A 10 16.19 -34.77 -3.16
CA GLU A 10 16.82 -33.95 -2.12
C GLU A 10 15.85 -32.94 -1.47
N THR A 11 14.85 -32.45 -2.22
CA THR A 11 13.84 -31.53 -1.66
C THR A 11 12.85 -32.23 -0.75
N ALA A 12 12.65 -33.53 -0.97
CA ALA A 12 11.68 -34.34 -0.27
C ALA A 12 12.30 -35.03 0.97
N GLN A 13 13.61 -35.30 0.95
CA GLN A 13 14.40 -35.70 2.12
C GLN A 13 14.38 -34.67 3.25
N LYS A 14 14.12 -33.39 2.94
CA LYS A 14 13.98 -32.32 3.93
C LYS A 14 12.64 -32.37 4.68
N ASP A 15 11.60 -32.93 4.07
CA ASP A 15 10.25 -33.00 4.65
C ASP A 15 10.03 -34.32 5.41
N TYR A 16 10.73 -35.39 5.02
CA TYR A 16 10.62 -36.70 5.65
C TYR A 16 11.94 -37.47 5.68
N THR A 17 12.12 -38.31 6.69
CA THR A 17 13.30 -39.17 6.87
C THR A 17 12.87 -40.60 7.19
N LEU A 18 13.51 -41.57 6.53
CA LEU A 18 13.35 -42.98 6.86
C LEU A 18 14.33 -43.39 7.97
N VAL A 19 13.82 -43.98 9.03
CA VAL A 19 14.57 -44.44 10.21
C VAL A 19 14.40 -45.95 10.35
N ASN A 20 15.31 -46.58 11.10
CA ASN A 20 15.23 -48.00 11.47
C ASN A 20 15.10 -48.94 10.24
N LYS A 21 16.08 -48.88 9.32
CA LYS A 21 16.09 -49.68 8.07
C LYS A 21 14.80 -49.54 7.25
N ASN A 22 14.30 -48.31 7.12
CA ASN A 22 13.10 -47.95 6.36
C ASN A 22 11.79 -48.51 6.94
N GLN A 23 11.77 -48.80 8.25
CA GLN A 23 10.56 -49.26 8.94
C GLN A 23 9.76 -48.11 9.55
N GLU A 24 10.41 -46.97 9.79
CA GLU A 24 9.79 -45.80 10.41
C GLU A 24 9.91 -44.59 9.48
N LEU A 25 8.80 -43.89 9.27
CA LEU A 25 8.76 -42.62 8.54
C LEU A 25 8.65 -41.47 9.53
N TYR A 26 9.67 -40.64 9.61
CA TYR A 26 9.70 -39.44 10.44
C TYR A 26 9.39 -38.21 9.57
N ILE A 27 8.42 -37.39 9.99
CA ILE A 27 8.03 -36.14 9.31
C ILE A 27 8.36 -35.01 10.27
N GLU A 28 9.34 -34.16 9.93
CA GLU A 28 9.83 -33.11 10.83
C GLU A 28 8.77 -32.02 11.07
N GLN A 29 8.06 -31.62 10.01
CA GLN A 29 7.07 -30.55 10.06
C GLN A 29 5.76 -30.98 9.43
N LEU A 30 4.67 -30.91 10.19
CA LEU A 30 3.33 -31.15 9.69
C LEU A 30 2.84 -29.94 8.88
N LEU A 31 3.05 -29.99 7.57
CA LEU A 31 2.54 -29.01 6.60
C LEU A 31 1.22 -29.50 6.00
N GLU A 32 0.31 -28.57 5.67
CA GLU A 32 -0.99 -28.90 5.06
C GLU A 32 -0.84 -29.70 3.76
N ARG A 33 0.20 -29.39 2.96
CA ARG A 33 0.55 -30.09 1.71
C ARG A 33 0.93 -31.56 1.89
N LEU A 34 1.32 -31.97 3.10
CA LEU A 34 1.68 -33.35 3.43
C LEU A 34 0.44 -34.16 3.85
N SER A 35 -0.75 -33.57 3.86
CA SER A 35 -1.99 -34.32 4.06
C SER A 35 -2.20 -35.32 2.94
N GLY A 36 -2.47 -36.57 3.28
CA GLY A 36 -2.53 -37.63 2.28
C GLY A 36 -2.74 -39.01 2.87
N LYS A 37 -2.77 -40.01 1.99
CA LYS A 37 -2.81 -41.42 2.36
C LYS A 37 -1.39 -41.98 2.32
N TYR A 38 -0.87 -42.34 3.49
CA TYR A 38 0.42 -42.95 3.65
C TYR A 38 0.26 -44.46 3.67
N THR A 39 0.98 -45.17 2.80
CA THR A 39 0.90 -46.63 2.69
C THR A 39 2.25 -47.22 3.04
N CYS A 40 2.27 -48.12 4.01
CA CYS A 40 3.41 -48.97 4.31
C CYS A 40 3.26 -50.29 3.56
N ARG A 41 4.30 -50.67 2.82
CA ARG A 41 4.36 -51.90 2.02
C ARG A 41 5.51 -52.76 2.52
N ALA A 42 5.20 -53.96 2.99
CA ALA A 42 6.19 -54.97 3.37
C ALA A 42 6.19 -56.11 2.34
N GLU A 43 7.37 -56.51 1.89
CA GLU A 43 7.54 -57.53 0.84
C GLU A 43 8.66 -58.51 1.20
N ASN A 44 8.38 -59.80 1.03
CA ASN A 44 9.35 -60.88 1.19
C ASN A 44 9.17 -61.91 0.04
N ALA A 45 9.98 -62.97 0.04
CA ALA A 45 9.93 -64.00 -1.00
C ALA A 45 8.59 -64.76 -1.09
N VAL A 46 7.77 -64.73 -0.02
CA VAL A 46 6.48 -65.42 0.06
C VAL A 46 5.34 -64.52 -0.43
N GLY A 47 5.46 -63.21 -0.29
CA GLY A 47 4.46 -62.28 -0.75
C GLY A 47 4.61 -60.87 -0.21
N LYS A 48 3.53 -60.10 -0.34
CA LYS A 48 3.48 -58.67 -0.09
C LYS A 48 2.23 -58.30 0.70
N ILE A 49 2.39 -57.45 1.70
CA ILE A 49 1.31 -56.92 2.54
C ILE A 49 1.40 -55.40 2.55
N GLU A 50 0.24 -54.73 2.51
CA GLU A 50 0.14 -53.29 2.57
C GLU A 50 -0.84 -52.87 3.68
N SER A 51 -0.50 -51.79 4.38
CA SER A 51 -1.38 -51.12 5.33
C SER A 51 -1.31 -49.61 5.09
N PHE A 52 -2.41 -48.89 5.30
CA PHE A 52 -2.46 -47.46 5.04
C PHE A 52 -3.04 -46.67 6.21
N GLN A 53 -2.59 -45.43 6.33
CA GLN A 53 -3.08 -44.43 7.27
C GLN A 53 -3.36 -43.12 6.53
N LYS A 54 -4.53 -42.53 6.75
CA LYS A 54 -4.84 -41.19 6.25
C LYS A 54 -4.43 -40.15 7.29
N ILE A 55 -3.61 -39.21 6.87
CA ILE A 55 -3.16 -38.08 7.70
C ILE A 55 -3.78 -36.81 7.14
N THR A 56 -4.47 -36.05 7.98
CA THR A 56 -5.04 -34.74 7.65
C THR A 56 -4.39 -33.70 8.55
N VAL A 57 -3.53 -32.87 7.99
CA VAL A 57 -2.91 -31.74 8.67
C VAL A 57 -3.81 -30.53 8.48
N LYS A 58 -4.34 -29.97 9.57
CA LYS A 58 -5.07 -28.71 9.50
C LYS A 58 -4.08 -27.57 9.41
N GLY A 59 -4.14 -26.80 8.33
CA GLY A 59 -3.37 -25.57 8.18
C GLY A 59 -3.66 -24.59 9.32
N LYS A 60 -2.71 -23.70 9.61
CA LYS A 60 -2.95 -22.59 10.52
C LYS A 60 -3.90 -21.62 9.84
N GLU A 61 -5.18 -21.69 10.18
CA GLU A 61 -6.17 -20.74 9.69
C GLU A 61 -5.71 -19.32 10.07
N VAL A 62 -5.56 -18.44 9.08
CA VAL A 62 -5.33 -17.03 9.36
C VAL A 62 -6.58 -16.56 10.09
N PRO A 63 -6.47 -16.09 11.34
CA PRO A 63 -7.65 -15.77 12.10
C PRO A 63 -8.38 -14.64 11.40
N GLN A 64 -9.69 -14.83 11.20
CA GLN A 64 -10.51 -13.97 10.34
C GLN A 64 -10.46 -12.49 10.74
N TRP A 65 -10.20 -12.18 12.02
CA TRP A 65 -10.02 -10.82 12.51
C TRP A 65 -8.80 -10.12 11.90
N LEU A 66 -7.70 -10.83 11.62
CA LEU A 66 -6.52 -10.24 10.97
C LEU A 66 -6.85 -9.78 9.55
N THR A 67 -7.56 -10.62 8.80
CA THR A 67 -8.03 -10.27 7.45
C THR A 67 -8.93 -9.04 7.49
N SER A 68 -9.87 -8.99 8.44
CA SER A 68 -10.75 -7.83 8.62
C SER A 68 -9.99 -6.54 9.00
N VAL A 69 -8.98 -6.62 9.87
CA VAL A 69 -8.16 -5.47 10.26
C VAL A 69 -7.38 -4.92 9.07
N ILE A 70 -6.81 -5.80 8.23
CA ILE A 70 -6.08 -5.38 7.03
C ILE A 70 -7.00 -4.63 6.07
N ILE A 71 -8.20 -5.16 5.81
CA ILE A 71 -9.18 -4.51 4.93
C ILE A 71 -9.59 -3.14 5.47
N PHE A 72 -9.90 -3.06 6.76
CA PHE A 72 -10.27 -1.81 7.40
C PHE A 72 -9.16 -0.75 7.30
N LEU A 73 -7.90 -1.14 7.51
CA LEU A 73 -6.75 -0.24 7.42
C LEU A 73 -6.58 0.30 5.99
N VAL A 74 -6.75 -0.54 4.96
CA VAL A 74 -6.70 -0.11 3.56
C VAL A 74 -7.81 0.89 3.26
N VAL A 75 -9.03 0.63 3.71
CA VAL A 75 -10.17 1.54 3.52
C VAL A 75 -9.94 2.89 4.21
N LEU A 76 -9.42 2.88 5.44
CA LEU A 76 -9.06 4.11 6.16
C LEU A 76 -8.02 4.93 5.41
N LEU A 77 -6.97 4.28 4.89
CA LEU A 77 -5.94 4.98 4.12
C LEU A 77 -6.51 5.63 2.85
N VAL A 78 -7.41 4.94 2.13
CA VAL A 78 -8.07 5.51 0.95
C VAL A 78 -8.90 6.73 1.32
N ILE A 79 -9.69 6.66 2.39
CA ILE A 79 -10.49 7.80 2.88
C ILE A 79 -9.59 8.99 3.23
N LEU A 80 -8.48 8.74 3.93
CA LEU A 80 -7.52 9.80 4.28
C LEU A 80 -6.92 10.46 3.04
N VAL A 81 -6.48 9.67 2.04
CA VAL A 81 -5.93 10.20 0.79
C VAL A 81 -6.95 11.07 0.06
N ILE A 82 -8.20 10.62 -0.02
CA ILE A 82 -9.29 11.39 -0.62
C ILE A 82 -9.49 12.70 0.16
N PHE A 83 -9.61 12.65 1.49
CA PHE A 83 -9.79 13.82 2.33
C PHE A 83 -8.66 14.85 2.16
N PHE A 84 -7.40 14.40 2.21
CA PHE A 84 -6.24 15.28 2.01
C PHE A 84 -6.21 15.87 0.59
N SER A 85 -6.54 15.08 -0.43
CA SER A 85 -6.63 15.56 -1.81
C SER A 85 -7.67 16.66 -1.94
N PHE A 86 -8.87 16.46 -1.37
CA PHE A 86 -9.91 17.49 -1.33
C PHE A 86 -9.49 18.73 -0.56
N LYS A 87 -8.85 18.57 0.61
CA LYS A 87 -8.34 19.69 1.41
C LYS A 87 -7.32 20.51 0.64
N VAL A 88 -6.32 19.87 0.04
CA VAL A 88 -5.28 20.52 -0.77
C VAL A 88 -5.91 21.20 -1.98
N HIS A 89 -6.85 20.55 -2.66
CA HIS A 89 -7.55 21.14 -3.80
C HIS A 89 -8.31 22.41 -3.38
N ARG A 90 -9.06 22.34 -2.27
CA ARG A 90 -9.82 23.49 -1.75
C ARG A 90 -8.90 24.65 -1.37
N GLU A 91 -7.78 24.37 -0.69
CA GLU A 91 -6.79 25.39 -0.37
C GLU A 91 -6.16 26.02 -1.61
N ARG A 92 -5.85 25.22 -2.63
CA ARG A 92 -5.33 25.71 -3.91
C ARG A 92 -6.34 26.60 -4.63
N VAL A 93 -7.61 26.22 -4.66
CA VAL A 93 -8.68 27.04 -5.27
C VAL A 93 -8.82 28.37 -4.52
N MET A 94 -8.89 28.34 -3.19
CA MET A 94 -8.99 29.56 -2.38
C MET A 94 -7.78 30.49 -2.57
N ARG A 95 -6.56 29.92 -2.62
CA ARG A 95 -5.34 30.71 -2.88
C ARG A 95 -5.35 31.37 -4.26
N LYS A 96 -5.84 30.67 -5.29
CA LYS A 96 -5.98 31.27 -6.63
C LYS A 96 -6.97 32.43 -6.62
N GLN A 97 -8.13 32.25 -5.98
CA GLN A 97 -9.12 33.32 -5.84
C GLN A 97 -8.57 34.53 -5.08
N LEU A 98 -7.82 34.30 -3.99
CA LEU A 98 -7.18 35.39 -3.23
C LEU A 98 -6.12 36.12 -4.07
N MET A 99 -5.32 35.39 -4.85
CA MET A 99 -4.30 35.97 -5.72
C MET A 99 -4.92 36.82 -6.84
N GLU A 100 -6.00 36.34 -7.46
CA GLU A 100 -6.73 37.09 -8.49
C GLU A 100 -7.39 38.34 -7.89
N ALA A 101 -8.07 38.21 -6.74
CA ALA A 101 -8.69 39.36 -6.06
C ALA A 101 -7.64 40.38 -5.57
N GLY A 102 -6.48 39.93 -5.10
CA GLY A 102 -5.37 40.79 -4.73
C GLY A 102 -4.77 41.51 -5.94
N LEU A 103 -4.66 40.84 -7.09
CA LEU A 103 -4.18 41.45 -8.33
C LEU A 103 -5.14 42.51 -8.86
N THR A 104 -6.45 42.25 -8.85
CA THR A 104 -7.45 43.25 -9.26
C THR A 104 -7.45 44.45 -8.32
N HIS A 105 -7.34 44.23 -7.01
CA HIS A 105 -7.26 45.31 -6.03
C HIS A 105 -6.01 46.19 -6.25
N PHE A 106 -4.88 45.58 -6.62
CA PHE A 106 -3.66 46.33 -6.94
C PHE A 106 -3.78 47.10 -8.26
N GLU A 107 -4.40 46.51 -9.29
CA GLU A 107 -4.55 47.15 -10.60
C GLU A 107 -5.54 48.33 -10.55
N GLU A 108 -6.69 48.16 -9.89
CA GLU A 108 -7.74 49.18 -9.82
C GLU A 108 -7.51 50.20 -8.70
N GLY A 109 -6.73 49.85 -7.68
CA GLY A 109 -6.60 50.65 -6.46
C GLY A 109 -7.89 50.72 -5.65
N ALA A 110 -7.85 51.34 -4.47
CA ALA A 110 -9.02 51.60 -3.63
C ALA A 110 -9.09 53.09 -3.29
N LEU A 111 -9.44 53.89 -4.30
CA LEU A 111 -9.52 55.36 -4.18
C LEU A 111 -10.55 55.83 -3.15
N GLU A 112 -11.61 55.04 -2.93
CA GLU A 112 -12.65 55.32 -1.93
C GLU A 112 -12.14 55.22 -0.48
N CYS A 113 -11.02 54.52 -0.26
CA CYS A 113 -10.40 54.34 1.04
C CYS A 113 -9.33 55.39 1.34
N LEU A 114 -9.09 56.38 0.46
CA LEU A 114 -8.12 57.45 0.73
C LEU A 114 -8.55 58.32 1.89
N ASN A 115 -7.60 58.55 2.79
CA ASN A 115 -7.73 59.43 3.94
C ASN A 115 -6.78 60.63 3.80
N PRO A 116 -7.29 61.87 3.70
CA PRO A 116 -6.45 63.06 3.57
C PRO A 116 -5.60 63.37 4.82
N ASP A 117 -5.89 62.75 5.97
CA ASP A 117 -5.15 62.97 7.22
C ASP A 117 -3.87 62.11 7.34
N LEU A 118 -3.66 61.14 6.44
CA LEU A 118 -2.50 60.25 6.42
C LEU A 118 -1.47 60.71 5.37
N THR A 119 -0.22 60.26 5.53
CA THR A 119 0.86 60.59 4.59
C THR A 119 0.67 59.88 3.24
N VAL A 120 1.38 60.33 2.21
CA VAL A 120 1.27 59.78 0.85
C VAL A 120 1.91 58.38 0.77
N ASP A 121 3.02 58.16 1.48
CA ASP A 121 3.69 56.86 1.53
C ASP A 121 2.84 55.81 2.23
N ASP A 122 2.15 56.17 3.31
CA ASP A 122 1.26 55.27 4.05
C ASP A 122 0.06 54.78 3.21
N GLN A 123 -0.26 55.46 2.11
CA GLN A 123 -1.44 55.20 1.28
C GLN A 123 -1.10 54.85 -0.17
N ALA A 124 0.18 54.67 -0.49
CA ALA A 124 0.62 54.35 -1.85
C ALA A 124 0.05 53.03 -2.37
N GLU A 125 -0.22 52.05 -1.48
CA GLU A 125 -0.81 50.75 -1.83
C GLU A 125 -2.28 50.84 -2.29
N LEU A 126 -2.99 51.94 -1.97
CA LEU A 126 -4.37 52.17 -2.37
C LEU A 126 -4.49 52.81 -3.76
N LEU A 127 -3.39 53.26 -4.34
CA LEU A 127 -3.40 53.87 -5.65
C LEU A 127 -3.46 52.79 -6.76
N PRO A 128 -4.18 53.05 -7.87
CA PRO A 128 -4.21 52.15 -9.00
C PRO A 128 -2.82 51.98 -9.62
N TYR A 129 -2.49 50.74 -9.96
CA TYR A 129 -1.25 50.43 -10.63
C TYR A 129 -1.30 50.74 -12.14
N ASP A 130 -0.41 51.61 -12.62
CA ASP A 130 -0.36 52.00 -14.02
C ASP A 130 0.67 51.17 -14.81
N LYS A 131 0.17 50.16 -15.54
CA LYS A 131 0.97 49.22 -16.34
C LYS A 131 1.84 49.88 -17.42
N LYS A 132 1.59 51.13 -17.82
CA LYS A 132 2.42 51.80 -18.84
C LYS A 132 3.86 52.05 -18.38
N TRP A 133 4.09 52.05 -17.06
CA TRP A 133 5.41 52.19 -16.45
C TRP A 133 6.08 50.83 -16.18
N GLU A 134 5.43 49.70 -16.50
CA GLU A 134 6.07 48.39 -16.41
C GLU A 134 7.25 48.31 -17.39
N PHE A 135 8.36 47.75 -16.91
CA PHE A 135 9.50 47.45 -17.75
C PHE A 135 9.14 46.32 -18.73
N PRO A 136 9.33 46.48 -20.05
CA PRO A 136 8.95 45.46 -21.02
C PRO A 136 9.66 44.14 -20.74
N ARG A 137 8.89 43.07 -20.52
CA ARG A 137 9.44 41.75 -20.15
C ARG A 137 10.43 41.21 -21.18
N GLU A 138 10.20 41.50 -22.46
CA GLU A 138 11.08 41.13 -23.58
C GLU A 138 12.50 41.72 -23.46
N ARG A 139 12.66 42.80 -22.69
CA ARG A 139 13.93 43.49 -22.48
C ARG A 139 14.64 43.04 -21.20
N LEU A 140 14.05 42.14 -20.41
CA LEU A 140 14.69 41.56 -19.25
C LEU A 140 15.78 40.58 -19.72
N LYS A 141 17.03 40.90 -19.42
CA LYS A 141 18.15 39.96 -19.59
C LYS A 141 18.27 39.15 -18.31
N PHE A 142 18.21 37.83 -18.44
CA PHE A 142 18.46 36.86 -17.36
C PHE A 142 19.91 36.37 -17.42
#